data_AF-A0AA39PQD5-F1
#
_entry.id   AF-A0AA39PQD5-F1
#
_cell.length_a   1.000
_cell.length_b   1.000
_cell.length_c   1.000
_cell.angle_alpha   90.00
_cell.angle_beta   90.00
_cell.angle_gamma   90.00
#
_symmetry.space_group_name_H-M   'P 1'
#
loop_
_entity.id
_entity.type
_entity.pdbx_description
1 polymer ?
#
loop_
_entity_poly.entity_id
_entity_poly.type
_entity_poly.pdbx_seq_one_letter_code
_entity_poly.pdbx_strand_id
1 'polypeptide(L)'
;MPTTIQSLPVELITRIIVLGSNYEYPYTDSPFLFKPVQNTFYNSPSCAFQVAVSHVCHTWREIALRTACLWTTLHFHEPAHIQRARVFLSRSRPQSSSTLDILISTVSEPEYIPNVNIYLKELREIFDLVVGHVKRWRSFHLKIRDNQCKLVARQYLSTCGPGPNLETLQLYHFEDFENSADLYLATYRPPVIIFNNEVPKIKNVSLIGVNLPWDQSPYLDNLRSLELALHADNIRPPYVDWEHMLRSPDLERLSLHYSGPRSSAGDAITAWPTSLTWPAANRKGPVVLEKLTELGLMDLEAEYLGKVIQGVVMTGVTKLSLNLSEQDYTPFVGSLIPRRDGNKASRPGAPVHYALPNIHLLTGLTVTALECSVSSFRALLRVLVNLHFLDVDFA
;
A
#
# COMPACT_ATOMS: atom_id res chain seq x y z
N MET A 1 -14.23 32.12 39.61
CA MET A 1 -15.39 31.77 38.76
C MET A 1 -15.03 30.49 38.01
N PRO A 2 -15.83 29.41 38.06
CA PRO A 2 -15.57 28.26 37.22
C PRO A 2 -15.85 28.66 35.76
N THR A 3 -14.82 28.72 34.93
CA THR A 3 -14.97 28.88 33.48
C THR A 3 -15.62 27.62 32.93
N THR A 4 -16.86 27.76 32.45
CA THR A 4 -17.59 26.65 31.84
C THR A 4 -17.09 26.46 30.40
N ILE A 5 -17.21 25.25 29.84
CA ILE A 5 -16.83 24.99 28.44
C ILE A 5 -17.59 25.88 27.44
N GLN A 6 -18.72 26.45 27.86
CA GLN A 6 -19.53 27.39 27.08
C GLN A 6 -18.92 28.79 26.98
N SER A 7 -17.93 29.14 27.81
CA SER A 7 -17.22 30.43 27.72
C SER A 7 -16.02 30.39 26.77
N LEU A 8 -15.77 29.26 26.10
CA LEU A 8 -14.67 29.15 25.15
C LEU A 8 -14.98 29.92 23.86
N PRO A 9 -14.01 30.69 23.31
CA PRO A 9 -14.12 31.28 21.98
C PRO A 9 -14.36 30.24 20.89
N VAL A 10 -15.03 30.67 19.81
CA VAL A 10 -15.39 29.80 18.67
C VAL A 10 -14.16 29.17 18.02
N GLU A 11 -13.03 29.87 18.01
CA GLU A 11 -11.76 29.42 17.46
C GLU A 11 -11.18 28.25 18.25
N LEU A 12 -11.26 28.32 19.59
CA LEU A 12 -10.78 27.24 20.46
C LEU A 12 -11.68 26.00 20.34
N ILE A 13 -13.00 26.19 20.30
CA ILE A 13 -13.94 25.07 20.08
C ILE A 13 -13.68 24.43 18.71
N THR A 14 -13.50 25.23 17.66
CA THR A 14 -13.16 24.74 16.31
C THR A 14 -11.87 23.93 16.34
N ARG A 15 -10.83 24.43 17.02
CA ARG A 15 -9.54 23.72 17.13
C ARG A 15 -9.67 22.41 17.89
N ILE A 16 -10.40 22.38 19.00
CA ILE A 16 -10.69 21.15 19.76
C ILE A 16 -11.39 20.13 18.87
N ILE A 17 -12.43 20.55 18.14
CA ILE A 17 -13.17 19.68 17.24
C ILE A 17 -12.25 19.09 16.15
N VAL A 18 -11.42 19.92 15.51
CA VAL A 18 -10.49 19.47 14.46
C VAL A 18 -9.41 18.54 15.02
N LEU A 19 -8.92 18.78 16.22
CA LEU A 19 -7.95 17.87 16.86
C LEU A 19 -8.61 16.54 17.19
N GLY A 20 -9.82 16.55 17.75
CA GLY A 20 -10.54 15.32 18.09
C GLY A 20 -10.91 14.49 16.86
N SER A 21 -11.24 15.11 15.72
CA SER A 21 -11.51 14.36 14.48
C SER A 21 -10.26 13.67 13.91
N ASN A 22 -9.07 14.05 14.34
CA ASN A 22 -7.80 13.46 13.95
C ASN A 22 -7.21 12.55 15.04
N TYR A 23 -7.93 12.31 16.15
CA TYR A 23 -7.40 11.49 17.24
C TYR A 23 -7.14 10.04 16.81
N GLU A 24 -8.07 9.47 16.03
CA GLU A 24 -7.93 8.14 15.41
C GLU A 24 -7.55 8.28 13.93
N TYR A 25 -6.52 9.07 13.62
CA TYR A 25 -6.10 9.27 12.23
C TYR A 25 -5.63 7.93 11.63
N PRO A 26 -6.37 7.37 10.65
CA PRO A 26 -6.17 5.99 10.19
C PRO A 26 -4.87 5.81 9.38
N TYR A 27 -4.24 6.91 9.00
CA TYR A 27 -2.99 6.93 8.23
C TYR A 27 -1.74 7.14 9.09
N THR A 28 -1.86 7.06 10.42
CA THR A 28 -0.74 7.29 11.36
C THR A 28 0.41 6.32 11.09
N ASP A 29 0.10 5.04 10.93
CA ASP A 29 1.13 4.00 10.74
C ASP A 29 1.42 3.71 9.28
N SER A 30 0.42 3.89 8.40
CA SER A 30 0.52 3.49 6.99
C SER A 30 -0.44 4.30 6.11
N PRO A 31 -0.02 4.74 4.91
CA PRO A 31 -0.94 5.35 3.95
C PRO A 31 -1.97 4.34 3.39
N PHE A 32 -1.67 3.04 3.52
CA PHE A 32 -2.48 1.94 3.02
C PHE A 32 -3.37 1.38 4.12
N LEU A 33 -4.68 1.31 3.85
CA LEU A 33 -5.71 0.89 4.79
C LEU A 33 -6.13 -0.57 4.59
N PHE A 34 -6.00 -1.10 3.37
CA PHE A 34 -6.17 -2.53 3.11
C PHE A 34 -4.84 -3.25 3.30
N LYS A 35 -4.90 -4.47 3.86
CA LYS A 35 -3.76 -5.37 4.01
C LYS A 35 -4.02 -6.67 3.24
N PRO A 36 -3.02 -7.25 2.55
CA PRO A 36 -3.22 -8.45 1.73
C PRO A 36 -3.71 -9.71 2.46
N VAL A 37 -3.34 -9.88 3.74
CA VAL A 37 -3.59 -11.12 4.53
C VAL A 37 -4.70 -10.94 5.57
N GLN A 38 -5.21 -9.72 5.75
CA GLN A 38 -6.24 -9.44 6.76
C GLN A 38 -7.60 -9.24 6.09
N ASN A 39 -8.51 -10.19 6.33
CA ASN A 39 -9.90 -10.11 5.91
C ASN A 39 -10.72 -9.10 6.75
N THR A 40 -10.17 -8.58 7.84
CA THR A 40 -10.85 -7.72 8.81
C THR A 40 -10.35 -6.26 8.76
N PHE A 41 -11.29 -5.32 8.73
CA PHE A 41 -11.06 -3.87 8.72
C PHE A 41 -10.71 -3.37 10.12
N TYR A 42 -9.49 -3.59 10.63
CA TYR A 42 -9.17 -3.07 11.96
C TYR A 42 -9.02 -1.53 12.01
N ASN A 43 -8.87 -0.86 10.85
CA ASN A 43 -8.55 0.58 10.81
C ASN A 43 -9.43 1.38 9.82
N SER A 44 -10.74 1.09 9.72
CA SER A 44 -11.61 1.95 8.90
C SER A 44 -11.73 3.34 9.53
N PRO A 45 -11.57 4.44 8.77
CA PRO A 45 -11.73 5.80 9.29
C PRO A 45 -13.10 5.99 9.96
N SER A 46 -13.12 6.16 11.27
CA SER A 46 -14.36 6.43 12.00
C SER A 46 -14.77 7.89 11.82
N CYS A 47 -16.00 8.10 11.34
CA CYS A 47 -16.61 9.43 11.32
C CYS A 47 -17.39 9.74 12.60
N ALA A 48 -17.24 8.88 13.64
CA ALA A 48 -18.05 8.96 14.85
C ALA A 48 -17.79 10.25 15.62
N PHE A 49 -16.55 10.72 15.69
CA PHE A 49 -16.20 11.91 16.46
C PHE A 49 -16.91 13.17 15.94
N GLN A 50 -16.76 13.50 14.65
CA GLN A 50 -17.35 14.71 14.07
C GLN A 50 -18.89 14.67 14.05
N VAL A 51 -19.49 13.47 14.00
CA VAL A 51 -20.94 13.33 14.16
C VAL A 51 -21.31 13.56 15.62
N ALA A 52 -20.70 12.86 16.57
CA ALA A 52 -20.99 12.99 18.00
C ALA A 52 -20.82 14.43 18.50
N VAL A 53 -19.73 15.10 18.10
CA VAL A 53 -19.42 16.46 18.52
C VAL A 53 -20.46 17.47 18.01
N SER A 54 -21.08 17.20 16.85
CA SER A 54 -22.18 18.01 16.30
C SER A 54 -23.53 17.82 17.00
N HIS A 55 -23.59 16.92 18.00
CA HIS A 55 -24.77 16.63 18.81
C HIS A 55 -24.61 17.03 20.29
N VAL A 56 -23.48 17.64 20.68
CA VAL A 56 -23.24 18.09 22.06
C VAL A 56 -24.16 19.24 22.48
N CYS A 57 -24.21 20.31 21.70
CA CYS A 57 -25.12 21.45 21.89
C CYS A 57 -25.30 22.24 20.58
N HIS A 58 -26.20 23.23 20.58
CA HIS A 58 -26.47 24.05 19.39
C HIS A 58 -25.21 24.75 18.85
N THR A 59 -24.42 25.38 19.72
CA THR A 59 -23.18 26.07 19.34
C THR A 59 -22.17 25.13 18.68
N TRP A 60 -21.95 23.95 19.27
CA TRP A 60 -21.01 22.97 18.72
C TRP A 60 -21.48 22.41 17.39
N ARG A 61 -22.80 22.20 17.24
CA ARG A 61 -23.41 21.79 15.98
C ARG A 61 -23.14 22.81 14.87
N GLU A 62 -23.39 24.09 15.11
CA GLU A 62 -23.15 25.13 14.11
C GLU A 62 -21.67 25.21 13.70
N ILE A 63 -20.76 25.13 14.67
CA ILE A 63 -19.31 25.15 14.43
C ILE A 63 -18.90 23.94 13.60
N ALA A 64 -19.29 22.72 14.02
CA ALA A 64 -18.93 21.49 13.32
C ALA A 64 -19.47 21.48 11.88
N LEU A 65 -20.73 21.88 11.67
CA LEU A 65 -21.33 21.93 10.33
C LEU A 65 -20.68 22.97 9.41
N ARG A 66 -20.13 24.07 9.96
CA ARG A 66 -19.40 25.10 9.19
C ARG A 66 -17.93 24.74 8.94
N THR A 67 -17.38 23.76 9.67
CA THR A 67 -15.99 23.34 9.56
C THR A 67 -15.85 22.28 8.47
N ALA A 68 -15.59 22.72 7.24
CA ALA A 68 -15.60 21.87 6.04
C ALA A 68 -14.66 20.66 6.11
N CYS A 69 -13.48 20.79 6.73
CA CYS A 69 -12.47 19.73 6.81
C CYS A 69 -12.89 18.54 7.69
N LEU A 70 -13.99 18.62 8.44
CA LEU A 70 -14.53 17.49 9.19
C LEU A 70 -15.29 16.49 8.31
N TRP A 71 -15.66 16.89 7.11
CA TRP A 71 -16.60 16.18 6.23
C TRP A 71 -15.94 15.70 4.94
N THR A 72 -14.63 15.47 4.96
CA THR A 72 -13.81 15.13 3.79
C THR A 72 -13.52 13.64 3.63
N THR A 73 -13.74 12.84 4.67
CA THR A 73 -13.54 11.39 4.63
C THR A 73 -14.84 10.68 4.27
N LEU A 74 -14.85 10.00 3.12
CA LEU A 74 -15.99 9.28 2.59
C LEU A 74 -15.67 7.78 2.63
N HIS A 75 -16.32 7.05 3.52
CA HIS A 75 -16.18 5.60 3.66
C HIS A 75 -17.44 4.90 3.19
N PHE A 76 -17.29 3.89 2.33
CA PHE A 76 -18.35 3.10 1.75
C PHE A 76 -18.08 1.61 2.01
N HIS A 77 -18.93 1.02 2.86
CA HIS A 77 -18.96 -0.41 3.19
C HIS A 77 -20.39 -0.93 3.16
N GLU A 78 -21.34 -0.07 3.55
CA GLU A 78 -22.76 -0.33 3.54
C GLU A 78 -23.50 0.67 2.63
N PRO A 79 -24.66 0.31 2.06
CA PRO A 79 -25.45 1.21 1.20
C PRO A 79 -25.87 2.51 1.91
N ALA A 80 -26.11 2.48 3.23
CA ALA A 80 -26.44 3.66 4.03
C ALA A 80 -25.33 4.73 4.01
N HIS A 81 -24.08 4.35 3.73
CA HIS A 81 -22.96 5.28 3.62
C HIS A 81 -23.07 6.20 2.39
N ILE A 82 -23.80 5.79 1.36
CA ILE A 82 -24.00 6.61 0.15
C ILE A 82 -24.74 7.91 0.52
N GLN A 83 -25.83 7.80 1.27
CA GLN A 83 -26.59 8.98 1.71
C GLN A 83 -25.77 9.84 2.68
N ARG A 84 -25.00 9.21 3.57
CA ARG A 84 -24.06 9.93 4.46
C ARG A 84 -23.04 10.73 3.64
N ALA A 85 -22.46 10.13 2.60
CA ALA A 85 -21.49 10.78 1.73
C ALA A 85 -22.08 11.98 0.99
N ARG A 86 -23.34 11.92 0.53
CA ARG A 86 -24.03 13.10 -0.05
C ARG A 86 -24.08 14.27 0.92
N VAL A 87 -24.41 13.99 2.18
CA VAL A 87 -24.43 14.99 3.26
C VAL A 87 -23.03 15.52 3.56
N PHE A 88 -22.01 14.67 3.55
CA PHE A 88 -20.63 15.08 3.82
C PHE A 88 -20.07 15.93 2.68
N LEU A 89 -20.32 15.55 1.43
CA LEU A 89 -19.95 16.32 0.26
C LEU A 89 -20.58 17.72 0.27
N SER A 90 -21.87 17.85 0.62
CA SER A 90 -22.52 19.15 0.72
C SER A 90 -21.92 20.04 1.83
N ARG A 91 -21.49 19.45 2.94
CA ARG A 91 -20.82 20.15 4.06
C ARG A 91 -19.37 20.50 3.78
N SER A 92 -18.64 19.67 3.02
CA SER A 92 -17.25 19.92 2.64
C SER A 92 -17.09 21.12 1.68
N ARG A 93 -18.20 21.61 1.08
CA ARG A 93 -18.29 22.74 0.14
C ARG A 93 -17.36 22.63 -1.07
N PRO A 94 -17.88 22.51 -2.31
CA PRO A 94 -17.04 22.38 -3.50
C PRO A 94 -16.03 23.52 -3.74
N GLN A 95 -16.31 24.75 -3.27
CA GLN A 95 -15.36 25.88 -3.39
C GLN A 95 -14.29 25.90 -2.30
N SER A 96 -14.34 25.00 -1.31
CA SER A 96 -13.27 24.91 -0.32
C SER A 96 -12.02 24.27 -0.95
N SER A 97 -10.85 24.66 -0.47
CA SER A 97 -9.57 24.00 -0.81
C SER A 97 -9.44 22.59 -0.20
N SER A 98 -10.51 22.03 0.38
CA SER A 98 -10.45 20.75 1.05
C SER A 98 -10.41 19.59 0.05
N THR A 99 -9.48 18.69 0.30
CA THR A 99 -9.35 17.43 -0.44
C THR A 99 -10.13 16.31 0.24
N LEU A 100 -10.45 15.26 -0.50
CA LEU A 100 -11.27 14.13 -0.07
C LEU A 100 -10.43 12.87 0.11
N ASP A 101 -10.74 12.10 1.15
CA ASP A 101 -10.24 10.75 1.34
C ASP A 101 -11.39 9.78 1.10
N ILE A 102 -11.23 8.86 0.16
CA ILE A 102 -12.29 7.98 -0.30
C ILE A 102 -11.87 6.54 -0.08
N LEU A 103 -12.69 5.80 0.67
CA LEU A 103 -12.51 4.39 0.96
C LEU A 103 -13.75 3.63 0.51
N ILE A 104 -13.58 2.72 -0.45
CA ILE A 104 -14.66 1.90 -1.00
C ILE A 104 -14.27 0.44 -0.84
N SER A 105 -15.15 -0.37 -0.25
CA SER A 105 -15.00 -1.82 -0.21
C SER A 105 -16.27 -2.51 -0.66
N THR A 106 -16.13 -3.41 -1.63
CA THR A 106 -17.23 -4.27 -2.10
C THR A 106 -17.07 -5.69 -1.54
N VAL A 107 -18.15 -6.48 -1.65
CA VAL A 107 -18.14 -7.93 -1.44
C VAL A 107 -18.19 -8.67 -2.78
N SER A 108 -18.02 -9.99 -2.76
CA SER A 108 -18.22 -10.88 -3.90
C SER A 108 -19.72 -11.13 -4.16
N GLU A 109 -20.08 -11.67 -5.34
CA GLU A 109 -21.48 -12.01 -5.64
C GLU A 109 -22.12 -12.98 -4.62
N PRO A 110 -21.44 -14.08 -4.20
CA PRO A 110 -22.01 -14.99 -3.20
C PRO A 110 -22.20 -14.37 -1.81
N GLU A 111 -21.39 -13.37 -1.46
CA GLU A 111 -21.46 -12.65 -0.18
C GLU A 111 -22.45 -11.47 -0.23
N TYR A 112 -23.01 -11.15 -1.40
CA TYR A 112 -23.87 -9.99 -1.55
C TYR A 112 -25.20 -10.15 -0.83
N ILE A 113 -25.45 -9.22 0.10
CA ILE A 113 -26.71 -9.12 0.83
C ILE A 113 -27.30 -7.74 0.55
N PRO A 114 -28.44 -7.66 -0.18
CA PRO A 114 -29.07 -6.39 -0.51
C PRO A 114 -29.31 -5.52 0.72
N ASN A 115 -29.00 -4.22 0.60
CA ASN A 115 -29.11 -3.22 1.68
C ASN A 115 -28.14 -3.40 2.87
N VAL A 116 -27.29 -4.42 2.87
CA VAL A 116 -26.30 -4.65 3.94
C VAL A 116 -24.90 -4.29 3.49
N ASN A 117 -24.47 -4.81 2.34
CA ASN A 117 -23.11 -4.60 1.82
C ASN A 117 -23.15 -4.03 0.39
N ILE A 118 -21.99 -3.56 -0.07
CA ILE A 118 -21.83 -2.92 -1.37
C ILE A 118 -21.43 -3.97 -2.41
N TYR A 119 -22.18 -4.01 -3.51
CA TYR A 119 -21.83 -4.78 -4.70
C TYR A 119 -21.97 -3.87 -5.93
N LEU A 120 -22.40 -4.43 -7.07
CA LEU A 120 -22.32 -3.79 -8.38
C LEU A 120 -23.18 -2.53 -8.52
N LYS A 121 -24.41 -2.55 -8.00
CA LYS A 121 -25.34 -1.42 -8.14
C LYS A 121 -24.87 -0.22 -7.30
N GLU A 122 -24.57 -0.48 -6.04
CA GLU A 122 -24.10 0.51 -5.08
C GLU A 122 -22.75 1.08 -5.51
N LEU A 123 -21.84 0.24 -6.05
CA LEU A 123 -20.56 0.71 -6.58
C LEU A 123 -20.74 1.75 -7.70
N ARG A 124 -21.68 1.54 -8.63
CA ARG A 124 -21.99 2.53 -9.67
C ARG A 124 -22.51 3.83 -9.06
N GLU A 125 -23.45 3.73 -8.13
CA GLU A 125 -24.01 4.90 -7.44
C GLU A 125 -22.95 5.67 -6.64
N ILE A 126 -21.98 4.96 -6.04
CA ILE A 126 -20.83 5.57 -5.36
C ILE A 126 -19.95 6.29 -6.36
N PHE A 127 -19.57 5.65 -7.47
CA PHE A 127 -18.76 6.31 -8.49
C PHE A 127 -19.44 7.53 -9.07
N ASP A 128 -20.72 7.44 -9.45
CA ASP A 128 -21.51 8.58 -9.95
C ASP A 128 -21.51 9.77 -8.95
N LEU A 129 -21.47 9.48 -7.66
CA LEU A 129 -21.35 10.49 -6.61
C LEU A 129 -19.95 11.12 -6.54
N VAL A 130 -18.88 10.32 -6.61
CA VAL A 130 -17.53 10.79 -6.25
C VAL A 130 -16.69 11.27 -7.43
N VAL A 131 -16.92 10.77 -8.65
CA VAL A 131 -16.06 11.08 -9.82
C VAL A 131 -16.13 12.54 -10.24
N GLY A 132 -17.28 13.19 -10.05
CA GLY A 132 -17.43 14.65 -10.25
C GLY A 132 -16.51 15.49 -9.36
N HIS A 133 -15.90 14.87 -8.34
CA HIS A 133 -14.97 15.49 -7.40
C HIS A 133 -13.52 15.00 -7.55
N VAL A 134 -13.15 14.30 -8.63
CA VAL A 134 -11.80 13.69 -8.81
C VAL A 134 -10.65 14.66 -8.52
N LYS A 135 -10.81 15.95 -8.88
CA LYS A 135 -9.80 16.98 -8.65
C LYS A 135 -9.51 17.26 -7.18
N ARG A 136 -10.44 16.89 -6.29
CA ARG A 136 -10.31 17.02 -4.84
C ARG A 136 -9.79 15.76 -4.19
N TRP A 137 -9.66 14.63 -4.88
CA TRP A 137 -9.20 13.40 -4.24
C TRP A 137 -7.76 13.55 -3.77
N ARG A 138 -7.51 13.27 -2.49
CA ARG A 138 -6.17 13.16 -1.89
C ARG A 138 -5.78 11.71 -1.69
N SER A 139 -6.71 10.91 -1.18
CA SER A 139 -6.49 9.47 -1.02
C SER A 139 -7.65 8.70 -1.62
N PHE A 140 -7.34 7.67 -2.41
CA PHE A 140 -8.33 6.80 -3.01
C PHE A 140 -7.96 5.34 -2.73
N HIS A 141 -8.80 4.68 -1.94
CA HIS A 141 -8.66 3.30 -1.50
C HIS A 141 -9.85 2.51 -2.04
N LEU A 142 -9.60 1.56 -2.92
CA LEU A 142 -10.62 0.74 -3.55
C LEU A 142 -10.33 -0.75 -3.38
N LYS A 143 -11.22 -1.45 -2.67
CA LYS A 143 -11.24 -2.92 -2.55
C LYS A 143 -12.40 -3.50 -3.33
N ILE A 144 -12.08 -4.25 -4.38
CA ILE A 144 -13.02 -4.99 -5.21
C ILE A 144 -12.85 -6.49 -4.97
N ARG A 145 -13.97 -7.19 -4.82
CA ARG A 145 -14.03 -8.64 -4.54
C ARG A 145 -14.73 -9.44 -5.64
N ASP A 146 -15.03 -8.81 -6.77
CA ASP A 146 -15.77 -9.41 -7.89
C ASP A 146 -15.37 -8.83 -9.26
N ASN A 147 -15.42 -9.67 -10.31
CA ASN A 147 -15.03 -9.32 -11.66
C ASN A 147 -15.97 -8.29 -12.32
N GLN A 148 -17.28 -8.34 -12.10
CA GLN A 148 -18.20 -7.32 -12.64
C GLN A 148 -17.95 -5.96 -11.98
N CYS A 149 -17.72 -5.97 -10.67
CA CYS A 149 -17.31 -4.76 -9.94
C CYS A 149 -15.97 -4.20 -10.45
N LYS A 150 -15.01 -5.07 -10.78
CA LYS A 150 -13.72 -4.68 -11.38
C LYS A 150 -13.93 -3.97 -12.72
N LEU A 151 -14.85 -4.45 -13.56
CA LEU A 151 -15.14 -3.82 -14.84
C LEU A 151 -15.74 -2.42 -14.69
N VAL A 152 -16.64 -2.25 -13.73
CA VAL A 152 -17.19 -0.94 -13.39
C VAL A 152 -16.09 0.00 -12.91
N ALA A 153 -15.26 -0.44 -11.95
CA ALA A 153 -14.14 0.36 -11.46
C ALA A 153 -13.19 0.79 -12.58
N ARG A 154 -12.82 -0.12 -13.48
CA ARG A 154 -11.97 0.17 -14.64
C ARG A 154 -12.58 1.22 -15.56
N GLN A 155 -13.89 1.13 -15.84
CA GLN A 155 -14.59 2.10 -16.68
C GLN A 155 -14.57 3.51 -16.06
N TYR A 156 -14.88 3.63 -14.77
CA TYR A 156 -14.89 4.94 -14.11
C TYR A 156 -13.48 5.51 -13.96
N LEU A 157 -12.50 4.71 -13.52
CA LEU A 157 -11.14 5.20 -13.31
C LEU A 157 -10.43 5.60 -14.60
N SER A 158 -10.76 4.97 -15.74
CA SER A 158 -10.21 5.36 -17.05
C SER A 158 -10.87 6.59 -17.68
N THR A 159 -12.02 7.03 -17.15
CA THR A 159 -12.80 8.14 -17.72
C THR A 159 -13.02 9.30 -16.75
N CYS A 160 -12.64 9.16 -15.46
CA CYS A 160 -12.87 10.17 -14.44
C CYS A 160 -12.06 11.46 -14.63
N GLY A 161 -11.01 11.44 -15.45
CA GLY A 161 -10.13 12.59 -15.68
C GLY A 161 -8.99 12.69 -14.65
N PRO A 162 -8.24 13.81 -14.63
CA PRO A 162 -7.02 13.93 -13.84
C PRO A 162 -7.27 14.01 -12.33
N GLY A 163 -6.33 13.48 -11.55
CA GLY A 163 -6.30 13.53 -10.08
C GLY A 163 -5.17 14.43 -9.54
N PRO A 164 -5.24 15.77 -9.73
CA PRO A 164 -4.17 16.71 -9.40
C PRO A 164 -3.75 16.77 -7.94
N ASN A 165 -4.63 16.35 -7.02
CA ASN A 165 -4.35 16.33 -5.58
C ASN A 165 -4.13 14.92 -5.02
N LEU A 166 -4.16 13.88 -5.86
CA LEU A 166 -4.08 12.50 -5.40
C LEU A 166 -2.65 12.21 -4.92
N GLU A 167 -2.51 11.91 -3.64
CA GLU A 167 -1.27 11.57 -2.94
C GLU A 167 -1.16 10.06 -2.70
N THR A 168 -2.30 9.40 -2.47
CA THR A 168 -2.36 7.98 -2.14
C THR A 168 -3.36 7.26 -3.03
N LEU A 169 -2.89 6.20 -3.69
CA LEU A 169 -3.69 5.27 -4.46
C LEU A 169 -3.49 3.85 -3.90
N GLN A 170 -4.58 3.24 -3.45
CA GLN A 170 -4.57 1.82 -3.10
C GLN A 170 -5.67 1.10 -3.88
N LEU A 171 -5.27 0.15 -4.71
CA LEU A 171 -6.17 -0.71 -5.47
C LEU A 171 -5.98 -2.16 -5.02
N TYR A 172 -7.08 -2.77 -4.58
CA TYR A 172 -7.12 -4.14 -4.11
C TYR A 172 -8.15 -4.91 -4.94
N HIS A 173 -7.71 -5.99 -5.58
CA HIS A 173 -8.56 -6.99 -6.20
C HIS A 173 -8.10 -8.38 -5.76
N PHE A 174 -8.98 -9.11 -5.08
CA PHE A 174 -8.74 -10.51 -4.73
C PHE A 174 -10.01 -11.29 -5.00
N GLU A 175 -9.89 -12.36 -5.76
CA GLU A 175 -10.93 -13.35 -5.96
C GLU A 175 -10.45 -14.64 -5.29
N ASP A 176 -11.33 -15.29 -4.54
CA ASP A 176 -11.13 -16.65 -4.10
C ASP A 176 -11.18 -17.54 -5.35
N PHE A 177 -10.05 -17.66 -6.05
CA PHE A 177 -9.94 -18.44 -7.27
C PHE A 177 -10.05 -19.92 -6.93
N GLU A 178 -11.26 -20.48 -7.03
CA GLU A 178 -11.50 -21.91 -6.79
C GLU A 178 -10.71 -22.80 -7.78
N ASN A 179 -10.37 -22.27 -8.97
CA ASN A 179 -9.58 -22.97 -9.98
C ASN A 179 -8.71 -22.02 -10.84
N SER A 180 -7.80 -22.61 -11.63
CA SER A 180 -6.85 -21.89 -12.49
C SER A 180 -7.46 -21.18 -13.70
N ALA A 181 -8.64 -21.59 -14.17
CA ALA A 181 -9.33 -20.94 -15.28
C ALA A 181 -9.91 -19.58 -14.85
N ASP A 182 -10.42 -19.48 -13.62
CA ASP A 182 -10.91 -18.23 -13.04
C ASP A 182 -9.78 -17.22 -12.84
N LEU A 183 -8.61 -17.69 -12.38
CA LEU A 183 -7.40 -16.87 -12.30
C LEU A 183 -6.95 -16.33 -13.67
N TYR A 184 -7.03 -17.15 -14.72
CA TYR A 184 -6.71 -16.73 -16.09
C TYR A 184 -7.69 -15.65 -16.58
N LEU A 185 -9.00 -15.84 -16.40
CA LEU A 185 -10.02 -14.87 -16.82
C LEU A 185 -9.87 -13.51 -16.12
N ALA A 186 -9.51 -13.51 -14.83
CA ALA A 186 -9.32 -12.29 -14.05
C ALA A 186 -8.06 -11.49 -14.44
N THR A 187 -7.05 -12.16 -15.00
CA THR A 187 -5.73 -11.57 -15.32
C THR A 187 -5.48 -11.38 -16.82
N TYR A 188 -6.28 -11.98 -17.70
CA TYR A 188 -6.09 -11.90 -19.16
C TYR A 188 -6.38 -10.51 -19.75
N ARG A 189 -7.27 -9.72 -19.14
CA ARG A 189 -7.65 -8.41 -19.70
C ARG A 189 -6.49 -7.42 -19.56
N PRO A 190 -6.12 -6.70 -20.65
CA PRO A 190 -5.09 -5.68 -20.57
C PRO A 190 -5.40 -4.64 -19.50
N PRO A 191 -4.40 -4.10 -18.78
CA PRO A 191 -4.62 -3.01 -17.84
C PRO A 191 -5.11 -1.74 -18.56
N VAL A 192 -5.73 -0.82 -17.82
CA VAL A 192 -6.22 0.47 -18.36
C VAL A 192 -5.43 1.62 -17.78
N ILE A 193 -5.23 2.66 -18.59
CA ILE A 193 -4.79 3.96 -18.09
C ILE A 193 -5.87 4.50 -17.16
N ILE A 194 -5.44 4.99 -16.00
CA ILE A 194 -6.31 5.62 -15.00
C ILE A 194 -5.91 7.08 -14.82
N PHE A 195 -6.88 7.92 -14.45
CA PHE A 195 -6.67 9.34 -14.19
C PHE A 195 -5.99 10.13 -15.31
N ASN A 196 -6.12 9.71 -16.56
CA ASN A 196 -5.40 10.27 -17.72
C ASN A 196 -3.86 10.34 -17.54
N ASN A 197 -3.28 9.53 -16.64
CA ASN A 197 -1.89 9.64 -16.18
C ASN A 197 -1.50 10.98 -15.52
N GLU A 198 -2.47 11.80 -15.14
CA GLU A 198 -2.27 13.12 -14.55
C GLU A 198 -2.54 13.10 -13.04
N VAL A 199 -1.59 12.53 -12.29
CA VAL A 199 -1.61 12.45 -10.81
C VAL A 199 -0.29 12.96 -10.20
N PRO A 200 0.06 14.25 -10.40
CA PRO A 200 1.39 14.80 -10.12
C PRO A 200 1.82 14.78 -8.65
N LYS A 201 0.89 14.60 -7.71
CA LYS A 201 1.18 14.57 -6.27
C LYS A 201 1.28 13.16 -5.70
N ILE A 202 1.17 12.12 -6.53
CA ILE A 202 1.15 10.76 -6.02
C ILE A 202 2.47 10.41 -5.36
N LYS A 203 2.38 9.77 -4.19
CA LYS A 203 3.52 9.37 -3.37
C LYS A 203 3.37 7.98 -2.81
N ASN A 204 2.15 7.52 -2.60
CA ASN A 204 1.89 6.22 -1.99
C ASN A 204 1.06 5.39 -2.98
N VAL A 205 1.61 4.27 -3.42
CA VAL A 205 0.93 3.35 -4.34
C VAL A 205 0.94 1.94 -3.75
N SER A 206 -0.24 1.36 -3.59
CA SER A 206 -0.44 -0.04 -3.22
C SER A 206 -1.30 -0.72 -4.27
N LEU A 207 -0.78 -1.80 -4.85
CA LEU A 207 -1.43 -2.60 -5.88
C LEU A 207 -1.46 -4.05 -5.41
N ILE A 208 -2.63 -4.53 -5.03
CA ILE A 208 -2.85 -5.87 -4.47
C ILE A 208 -3.73 -6.64 -5.46
N GLY A 209 -3.15 -7.57 -6.20
CA GLY A 209 -3.81 -8.31 -7.28
C GLY A 209 -4.24 -7.45 -8.47
N VAL A 210 -3.64 -6.26 -8.63
CA VAL A 210 -4.02 -5.25 -9.64
C VAL A 210 -2.80 -4.81 -10.44
N ASN A 211 -2.88 -4.91 -11.77
CA ASN A 211 -1.89 -4.31 -12.65
C ASN A 211 -2.33 -2.99 -13.26
N LEU A 212 -1.33 -2.16 -13.53
CA LEU A 212 -1.42 -0.95 -14.34
C LEU A 212 -0.64 -1.17 -15.65
N PRO A 213 -0.87 -0.35 -16.69
CA PRO A 213 0.00 -0.38 -17.86
C PRO A 213 1.35 0.21 -17.46
N TRP A 214 2.26 -0.64 -16.99
CA TRP A 214 3.48 -0.25 -16.27
C TRP A 214 4.32 0.77 -17.04
N ASP A 215 4.52 0.53 -18.34
CA ASP A 215 5.25 1.38 -19.29
C ASP A 215 4.56 2.71 -19.60
N GLN A 216 3.26 2.81 -19.33
CA GLN A 216 2.43 3.99 -19.56
C GLN A 216 1.97 4.64 -18.25
N SER A 217 2.58 4.30 -17.11
CA SER A 217 2.23 4.83 -15.80
C SER A 217 3.38 5.67 -15.22
N PRO A 218 3.69 6.85 -15.80
CA PRO A 218 4.89 7.64 -15.46
C PRO A 218 4.88 8.19 -14.04
N TYR A 219 3.71 8.19 -13.38
CA TYR A 219 3.54 8.62 -12.00
C TYR A 219 3.96 7.56 -10.97
N LEU A 220 4.34 6.36 -11.42
CA LEU A 220 4.97 5.35 -10.57
C LEU A 220 6.47 5.66 -10.33
N ASP A 221 6.94 6.79 -10.85
CA ASP A 221 8.22 7.38 -10.54
C ASP A 221 8.05 8.42 -9.40
N ASN A 222 9.07 8.57 -8.55
CA ASN A 222 9.08 9.53 -7.43
C ASN A 222 8.11 9.20 -6.27
N LEU A 223 7.98 7.91 -5.96
CA LEU A 223 7.20 7.37 -4.85
C LEU A 223 7.92 7.50 -3.50
N ARG A 224 7.11 7.57 -2.44
CA ARG A 224 7.51 7.47 -1.03
C ARG A 224 7.17 6.11 -0.43
N SER A 225 6.09 5.48 -0.91
CA SER A 225 5.67 4.16 -0.46
C SER A 225 5.16 3.32 -1.61
N LEU A 226 5.70 2.12 -1.73
CA LEU A 226 5.31 1.16 -2.75
C LEU A 226 4.95 -0.19 -2.10
N GLU A 227 3.76 -0.69 -2.38
CA GLU A 227 3.33 -2.04 -2.02
C GLU A 227 2.84 -2.76 -3.28
N LEU A 228 3.47 -3.88 -3.59
CA LEU A 228 3.02 -4.80 -4.64
C LEU A 228 2.70 -6.14 -4.00
N ALA A 229 1.47 -6.61 -4.18
CA ALA A 229 1.04 -7.85 -3.58
C ALA A 229 0.19 -8.72 -4.51
N LEU A 230 0.25 -10.03 -4.32
CA LEU A 230 -0.66 -11.02 -4.92
C LEU A 230 -0.72 -10.93 -6.45
N HIS A 231 0.43 -10.73 -7.10
CA HIS A 231 0.50 -10.65 -8.56
C HIS A 231 0.87 -12.00 -9.17
N ALA A 232 -0.03 -12.54 -10.00
CA ALA A 232 0.32 -13.60 -10.93
C ALA A 232 1.44 -13.15 -11.87
N ASP A 233 2.23 -14.09 -12.38
CA ASP A 233 3.45 -13.79 -13.14
C ASP A 233 3.21 -12.85 -14.34
N ASN A 234 2.14 -13.09 -15.10
CA ASN A 234 1.77 -12.29 -16.28
C ASN A 234 1.41 -10.83 -15.99
N ILE A 235 1.04 -10.50 -14.75
CA ILE A 235 0.62 -9.15 -14.35
C ILE A 235 1.68 -8.40 -13.54
N ARG A 236 2.78 -9.05 -13.15
CA ARG A 236 3.90 -8.40 -12.47
C ARG A 236 4.58 -7.33 -13.34
N PRO A 237 5.16 -6.30 -12.73
CA PRO A 237 5.93 -5.31 -13.48
C PRO A 237 7.14 -5.96 -14.15
N PRO A 238 7.40 -5.69 -15.43
CA PRO A 238 8.69 -5.97 -16.04
C PRO A 238 9.81 -5.32 -15.22
N TYR A 239 10.98 -5.95 -15.25
CA TYR A 239 12.15 -5.48 -14.51
C TYR A 239 12.49 -3.98 -14.75
N VAL A 240 12.36 -3.49 -15.99
CA VAL A 240 12.68 -2.09 -16.33
C VAL A 240 11.77 -1.12 -15.59
N ASP A 241 10.46 -1.40 -15.56
CA ASP A 241 9.48 -0.57 -14.87
C ASP A 241 9.66 -0.65 -13.35
N TRP A 242 9.97 -1.84 -12.83
CA TRP A 242 10.32 -2.03 -11.42
C TRP A 242 11.55 -1.22 -11.02
N GLU A 243 12.61 -1.22 -11.83
CA GLU A 243 13.81 -0.42 -11.57
C GLU A 243 13.50 1.09 -11.55
N HIS A 244 12.65 1.56 -12.46
CA HIS A 244 12.20 2.96 -12.47
C HIS A 244 11.46 3.33 -11.17
N MET A 245 10.55 2.47 -10.71
CA MET A 245 9.86 2.66 -9.43
C MET A 245 10.83 2.74 -8.25
N LEU A 246 11.80 1.82 -8.19
CA LEU A 246 12.81 1.78 -7.12
C LEU A 246 13.74 2.99 -7.13
N ARG A 247 14.00 3.61 -8.29
CA ARG A 247 14.83 4.82 -8.38
C ARG A 247 14.13 6.09 -7.88
N SER A 248 12.96 5.96 -7.26
CA SER A 248 12.30 7.04 -6.54
C SER A 248 13.20 7.57 -5.41
N PRO A 249 13.61 8.86 -5.44
CA PRO A 249 14.63 9.39 -4.51
C PRO A 249 14.14 9.51 -3.07
N ASP A 250 12.83 9.55 -2.86
CA ASP A 250 12.17 9.70 -1.57
C ASP A 250 11.49 8.40 -1.09
N LEU A 251 11.84 7.25 -1.66
CA LEU A 251 11.24 5.96 -1.29
C LEU A 251 11.63 5.56 0.13
N GLU A 252 10.65 5.54 1.03
CA GLU A 252 10.81 5.23 2.46
C GLU A 252 10.28 3.85 2.84
N ARG A 253 9.27 3.36 2.13
CA ARG A 253 8.61 2.07 2.41
C ARG A 253 8.48 1.23 1.16
N LEU A 254 8.93 -0.01 1.25
CA LEU A 254 8.78 -1.02 0.20
C LEU A 254 8.23 -2.31 0.79
N SER A 255 7.12 -2.79 0.24
CA SER A 255 6.51 -4.06 0.64
C SER A 255 6.27 -4.92 -0.58
N LEU A 256 6.76 -6.16 -0.54
CA LEU A 256 6.55 -7.19 -1.55
C LEU A 256 5.86 -8.39 -0.91
N HIS A 257 4.70 -8.78 -1.44
CA HIS A 257 3.96 -9.95 -0.97
C HIS A 257 3.50 -10.82 -2.15
N TYR A 258 4.13 -11.97 -2.39
CA TYR A 258 3.85 -12.77 -3.58
C TYR A 258 3.92 -11.91 -4.88
N SER A 259 4.90 -11.01 -4.94
CA SER A 259 5.10 -10.08 -6.06
C SER A 259 6.55 -9.62 -6.20
N GLY A 260 6.84 -8.91 -7.30
CA GLY A 260 8.16 -8.36 -7.63
C GLY A 260 8.33 -8.24 -9.16
N PRO A 261 9.55 -7.93 -9.64
CA PRO A 261 9.83 -7.85 -11.07
C PRO A 261 9.75 -9.21 -11.77
N ARG A 262 9.34 -9.21 -13.04
CA ARG A 262 9.47 -10.37 -13.94
C ARG A 262 10.50 -10.14 -15.04
N SER A 263 11.03 -11.23 -15.60
CA SER A 263 11.87 -11.21 -16.80
C SER A 263 11.07 -10.65 -17.99
N SER A 264 11.70 -9.82 -18.81
CA SER A 264 11.11 -9.30 -20.06
C SER A 264 11.11 -10.35 -21.18
N ALA A 265 11.84 -11.45 -21.03
CA ALA A 265 11.91 -12.53 -22.01
C ALA A 265 10.88 -13.62 -21.67
N GLY A 266 10.35 -14.31 -22.70
CA GLY A 266 9.38 -15.40 -22.61
C GLY A 266 9.94 -16.67 -21.95
N ASP A 267 10.49 -16.52 -20.75
CA ASP A 267 10.85 -17.60 -19.86
C ASP A 267 9.57 -18.32 -19.42
N ALA A 268 9.69 -19.65 -19.26
CA ALA A 268 8.58 -20.57 -19.11
C ALA A 268 7.54 -20.12 -18.06
N ILE A 269 6.28 -20.55 -18.28
CA ILE A 269 5.11 -20.41 -17.40
C ILE A 269 5.39 -21.03 -16.03
N THR A 270 6.24 -20.40 -15.25
CA THR A 270 6.55 -20.72 -13.87
C THR A 270 6.18 -19.47 -13.08
N ALA A 271 5.58 -19.64 -11.90
CA ALA A 271 5.10 -18.52 -11.11
C ALA A 271 6.23 -17.56 -10.70
N TRP A 272 7.50 -17.97 -10.82
CA TRP A 272 8.68 -17.20 -10.45
C TRP A 272 9.83 -17.47 -11.43
N PRO A 273 10.28 -16.46 -12.21
CA PRO A 273 11.36 -16.65 -13.15
C PRO A 273 12.69 -16.82 -12.42
N THR A 274 13.34 -17.97 -12.59
CA THR A 274 14.71 -18.24 -12.11
C THR A 274 15.77 -17.57 -13.00
N SER A 275 15.40 -16.99 -14.14
CA SER A 275 16.29 -16.30 -15.07
C SER A 275 16.27 -14.77 -14.90
N LEU A 276 15.97 -14.27 -13.69
CA LEU A 276 16.04 -12.84 -13.37
C LEU A 276 17.47 -12.32 -13.58
N THR A 277 17.73 -11.87 -14.78
CA THR A 277 18.96 -11.21 -15.16
C THR A 277 18.69 -9.74 -15.02
N TRP A 278 19.20 -9.15 -13.93
CA TRP A 278 19.57 -7.73 -13.95
C TRP A 278 20.33 -7.56 -15.25
N PRO A 279 19.83 -6.78 -16.24
CA PRO A 279 20.40 -6.79 -17.57
C PRO A 279 21.91 -6.65 -17.45
N ALA A 280 22.69 -7.53 -18.10
CA ALA A 280 24.16 -7.45 -18.06
C ALA A 280 24.68 -6.05 -18.48
N ALA A 281 23.80 -5.22 -19.05
CA ALA A 281 23.94 -3.80 -19.31
C ALA A 281 23.68 -2.86 -18.10
N ASN A 282 23.66 -3.33 -16.85
CA ASN A 282 23.60 -2.46 -15.68
C ASN A 282 24.97 -1.76 -15.45
N ARG A 283 25.35 -0.88 -16.40
CA ARG A 283 26.55 -0.02 -16.34
C ARG A 283 26.54 0.92 -15.12
N LYS A 284 25.43 0.99 -14.38
CA LYS A 284 25.19 1.91 -13.25
C LYS A 284 25.30 1.27 -11.87
N GLY A 285 25.55 -0.04 -11.76
CA GLY A 285 25.62 -0.73 -10.47
C GLY A 285 24.26 -0.96 -9.81
N PRO A 286 24.23 -1.45 -8.55
CA PRO A 286 22.98 -1.73 -7.84
C PRO A 286 22.16 -0.44 -7.61
N VAL A 287 20.84 -0.59 -7.51
CA VAL A 287 19.95 0.50 -7.14
C VAL A 287 20.12 0.81 -5.66
N VAL A 288 20.62 1.99 -5.33
CA VAL A 288 20.81 2.42 -3.95
C VAL A 288 19.53 3.08 -3.45
N LEU A 289 18.96 2.53 -2.38
CA LEU A 289 17.73 2.95 -1.73
C LEU A 289 18.06 3.60 -0.39
N GLU A 290 18.63 4.82 -0.44
CA GLU A 290 19.21 5.47 0.75
C GLU A 290 18.17 5.85 1.81
N LYS A 291 16.99 6.28 1.36
CA LYS A 291 15.90 6.73 2.26
C LYS A 291 14.96 5.61 2.67
N LEU A 292 15.17 4.38 2.18
CA LEU A 292 14.29 3.27 2.51
C LEU A 292 14.47 2.88 3.97
N THR A 293 13.44 3.10 4.78
CA THR A 293 13.43 2.83 6.22
C THR A 293 12.68 1.56 6.59
N GLU A 294 11.67 1.17 5.82
CA GLU A 294 10.83 0.00 6.11
C GLU A 294 10.78 -0.94 4.90
N LEU A 295 11.09 -2.22 5.16
CA LEU A 295 11.10 -3.28 4.16
C LEU A 295 10.21 -4.44 4.62
N GLY A 296 9.23 -4.82 3.78
CA GLY A 296 8.39 -6.00 3.97
C GLY A 296 8.62 -7.02 2.86
N LEU A 297 8.87 -8.28 3.23
CA LEU A 297 9.09 -9.40 2.30
C LEU A 297 8.23 -10.59 2.74
N MET A 298 7.26 -10.96 1.91
CA MET A 298 6.24 -11.95 2.25
C MET A 298 5.98 -12.90 1.07
N ASP A 299 5.93 -14.21 1.32
CA ASP A 299 5.57 -15.25 0.36
C ASP A 299 6.31 -15.14 -0.99
N LEU A 300 7.63 -14.95 -0.93
CA LEU A 300 8.53 -14.89 -2.09
C LEU A 300 9.38 -16.15 -2.14
N GLU A 301 9.48 -16.81 -3.30
CA GLU A 301 10.36 -18.00 -3.42
C GLU A 301 11.82 -17.67 -3.09
N ALA A 302 12.52 -18.58 -2.41
CA ALA A 302 13.83 -18.31 -1.83
C ALA A 302 14.89 -17.92 -2.88
N GLU A 303 14.94 -18.63 -4.01
CA GLU A 303 15.89 -18.32 -5.09
C GLU A 303 15.56 -16.99 -5.80
N TYR A 304 14.28 -16.74 -6.01
CA TYR A 304 13.80 -15.49 -6.61
C TYR A 304 14.12 -14.29 -5.71
N LEU A 305 13.83 -14.40 -4.41
CA LEU A 305 14.11 -13.38 -3.42
C LEU A 305 15.61 -13.03 -3.41
N GLY A 306 16.49 -14.03 -3.47
CA GLY A 306 17.93 -13.82 -3.59
C GLY A 306 18.31 -12.94 -4.78
N LYS A 307 17.65 -13.12 -5.94
CA LYS A 307 17.91 -12.32 -7.15
C LYS A 307 17.35 -10.91 -7.07
N VAL A 308 16.16 -10.74 -6.52
CA VAL A 308 15.57 -9.40 -6.31
C VAL A 308 16.46 -8.56 -5.40
N ILE A 309 16.95 -9.16 -4.32
CA ILE A 309 17.74 -8.48 -3.30
C ILE A 309 19.18 -8.18 -3.79
N GLN A 310 19.73 -8.97 -4.71
CA GLN A 310 21.08 -8.76 -5.25
C GLN A 310 21.28 -7.44 -6.02
N GLY A 311 20.23 -6.88 -6.63
CA GLY A 311 20.38 -5.64 -7.41
C GLY A 311 20.02 -4.37 -6.66
N VAL A 312 19.77 -4.45 -5.36
CA VAL A 312 19.48 -3.30 -4.51
C VAL A 312 20.46 -3.20 -3.35
N VAL A 313 20.72 -1.97 -2.92
CA VAL A 313 21.50 -1.66 -1.70
C VAL A 313 20.67 -0.70 -0.86
N MET A 314 20.26 -1.15 0.32
CA MET A 314 19.33 -0.45 1.20
C MET A 314 20.06 -0.04 2.48
N THR A 315 20.54 1.20 2.53
CA THR A 315 21.42 1.67 3.61
C THR A 315 20.67 2.21 4.83
N GLY A 316 19.39 2.57 4.68
CA GLY A 316 18.59 3.24 5.71
C GLY A 316 17.56 2.36 6.45
N VAL A 317 17.49 1.06 6.16
CA VAL A 317 16.41 0.19 6.67
C VAL A 317 16.54 0.03 8.19
N THR A 318 15.49 0.41 8.90
CA THR A 318 15.37 0.35 10.37
C THR A 318 14.26 -0.59 10.83
N LYS A 319 13.30 -0.91 9.95
CA LYS A 319 12.25 -1.91 10.21
C LYS A 319 12.23 -2.96 9.11
N LEU A 320 12.26 -4.23 9.50
CA LEU A 320 12.21 -5.38 8.60
C LEU A 320 11.05 -6.30 9.00
N SER A 321 10.19 -6.64 8.05
CA SER A 321 9.10 -7.61 8.22
C SER A 321 9.29 -8.79 7.28
N LEU A 322 9.31 -10.01 7.83
CA LEU A 322 9.52 -11.26 7.09
C LEU A 322 8.33 -12.22 7.32
N ASN A 323 7.76 -12.70 6.22
CA ASN A 323 6.84 -13.83 6.19
C ASN A 323 7.28 -14.81 5.10
N LEU A 324 8.20 -15.71 5.43
CA LEU A 324 8.92 -16.56 4.47
C LEU A 324 8.90 -18.01 4.94
N SER A 325 7.83 -18.74 4.59
CA SER A 325 7.64 -20.16 4.91
C SER A 325 7.86 -21.08 3.70
N GLU A 326 7.78 -22.39 3.94
CA GLU A 326 7.73 -23.47 2.96
C GLU A 326 9.03 -23.78 2.18
N GLN A 327 10.09 -23.00 2.37
CA GLN A 327 11.38 -23.19 1.69
C GLN A 327 12.55 -22.88 2.63
N ASP A 328 13.75 -23.37 2.30
CA ASP A 328 14.95 -23.04 3.07
C ASP A 328 15.48 -21.64 2.71
N TYR A 329 15.19 -20.66 3.56
CA TYR A 329 15.71 -19.29 3.47
C TYR A 329 17.06 -19.11 4.16
N THR A 330 17.74 -20.18 4.60
CA THR A 330 19.10 -20.12 5.16
C THR A 330 20.07 -19.31 4.29
N PRO A 331 20.15 -19.50 2.96
CA PRO A 331 21.06 -18.72 2.12
C PRO A 331 20.71 -17.23 2.11
N PHE A 332 19.41 -16.90 2.07
CA PHE A 332 18.93 -15.52 2.11
C PHE A 332 19.29 -14.86 3.45
N VAL A 333 18.97 -15.48 4.58
CA VAL A 333 19.31 -14.97 5.92
C VAL A 333 20.81 -14.78 6.07
N GLY A 334 21.62 -15.74 5.57
CA GLY A 334 23.07 -15.62 5.55
C GLY A 334 23.59 -14.44 4.70
N SER A 335 22.90 -14.11 3.61
CA SER A 335 23.27 -12.99 2.72
C SER A 335 23.00 -11.61 3.33
N LEU A 336 22.09 -11.53 4.31
CA LEU A 336 21.80 -10.30 5.04
C LEU A 336 22.90 -9.91 6.03
N ILE A 337 23.77 -10.85 6.41
CA ILE A 337 24.80 -10.64 7.43
C ILE A 337 26.10 -10.20 6.75
N PRO A 338 26.58 -8.96 6.98
CA PRO A 338 27.88 -8.53 6.46
C PRO A 338 28.98 -9.42 7.02
N ARG A 339 29.81 -10.02 6.14
CA ARG A 339 30.99 -10.75 6.59
C ARG A 339 32.00 -9.74 7.14
N ARG A 340 32.46 -9.94 8.37
CA ARG A 340 33.59 -9.21 8.94
C ARG A 340 34.82 -9.59 8.11
N ASP A 341 35.39 -8.63 7.37
CA ASP A 341 36.59 -8.84 6.59
C ASP A 341 37.75 -9.28 7.50
N GLY A 342 37.96 -10.59 7.58
CA GLY A 342 39.04 -11.24 8.32
C GLY A 342 39.60 -12.48 7.62
N ASN A 343 38.96 -12.96 6.54
CA ASN A 343 39.47 -14.08 5.75
C ASN A 343 39.59 -13.68 4.28
N LYS A 344 40.84 -13.45 3.86
CA LYS A 344 41.27 -13.38 2.46
C LYS A 344 41.05 -14.74 1.80
N ALA A 345 39.80 -15.05 1.45
CA ALA A 345 39.44 -16.24 0.69
C ALA A 345 38.15 -16.01 -0.11
N SER A 346 38.12 -14.94 -0.92
CA SER A 346 37.19 -14.85 -2.05
C SER A 346 37.99 -14.68 -3.32
N ARG A 347 37.66 -15.51 -4.31
CA ARG A 347 38.20 -15.47 -5.67
C ARG A 347 38.05 -14.05 -6.26
N PRO A 348 38.92 -13.63 -7.19
CA PRO A 348 38.76 -12.36 -7.88
C PRO A 348 37.54 -12.45 -8.81
N GLY A 349 36.41 -11.90 -8.37
CA GLY A 349 35.18 -11.90 -9.16
C GLY A 349 34.05 -11.17 -8.45
N ALA A 350 33.76 -9.96 -8.93
CA ALA A 350 32.70 -9.02 -8.54
C ALA A 350 32.72 -8.50 -7.07
N PRO A 351 32.51 -7.18 -6.86
CA PRO A 351 32.27 -6.66 -5.52
C PRO A 351 30.97 -7.26 -4.97
N VAL A 352 31.07 -8.05 -3.90
CA VAL A 352 29.90 -8.55 -3.17
C VAL A 352 29.35 -7.37 -2.38
N HIS A 353 28.35 -6.69 -2.92
CA HIS A 353 27.60 -5.69 -2.19
C HIS A 353 26.52 -6.38 -1.36
N TYR A 354 26.43 -6.05 -0.07
CA TYR A 354 25.36 -6.51 0.80
C TYR A 354 24.11 -5.66 0.56
N ALA A 355 22.95 -6.30 0.45
CA ALA A 355 21.71 -5.58 0.26
C ALA A 355 21.30 -4.75 1.49
N LEU A 356 21.66 -5.20 2.69
CA LEU A 356 21.48 -4.48 3.96
C LEU A 356 22.86 -4.25 4.62
N PRO A 357 23.70 -3.35 4.08
CA PRO A 357 25.04 -3.14 4.62
C PRO A 357 25.02 -2.64 6.07
N ASN A 358 23.96 -1.91 6.44
CA ASN A 358 23.77 -1.35 7.77
C ASN A 358 22.72 -2.11 8.61
N ILE A 359 22.61 -3.44 8.43
CA ILE A 359 21.61 -4.24 9.14
C ILE A 359 21.63 -4.10 10.67
N HIS A 360 22.77 -3.72 11.24
CA HIS A 360 22.93 -3.43 12.66
C HIS A 360 22.14 -2.21 13.14
N LEU A 361 21.64 -1.36 12.24
CA LEU A 361 20.76 -0.22 12.55
C LEU A 361 19.29 -0.60 12.66
N LEU A 362 18.92 -1.86 12.40
CA LEU A 362 17.54 -2.32 12.59
C LEU A 362 17.10 -2.11 14.03
N THR A 363 16.01 -1.36 14.20
CA THR A 363 15.32 -1.11 15.47
C THR A 363 14.09 -1.99 15.65
N GLY A 364 13.51 -2.48 14.54
CA GLY A 364 12.33 -3.34 14.54
C GLY A 364 12.50 -4.53 13.61
N LEU A 365 12.20 -5.72 14.12
CA LEU A 365 12.12 -6.96 13.34
C LEU A 365 10.80 -7.67 13.65
N THR A 366 10.01 -7.90 12.60
CA THR A 366 8.80 -8.74 12.66
C THR A 366 9.02 -9.99 11.84
N VAL A 367 8.83 -11.16 12.42
CA VAL A 367 8.93 -12.46 11.74
C VAL A 367 7.65 -13.23 12.02
N THR A 368 6.76 -13.33 11.04
CA THR A 368 5.51 -14.09 11.18
C THR A 368 5.65 -15.54 10.71
N ALA A 369 6.59 -15.80 9.82
CA ALA A 369 7.07 -17.13 9.46
C ALA A 369 8.48 -16.99 8.88
N LEU A 370 9.39 -17.92 9.20
CA LEU A 370 10.72 -17.98 8.60
C LEU A 370 11.31 -19.38 8.70
N GLU A 371 11.33 -20.12 7.59
CA GLU A 371 12.02 -21.40 7.50
C GLU A 371 13.52 -21.21 7.22
N CYS A 372 14.34 -21.23 8.26
CA CYS A 372 15.80 -21.20 8.13
C CYS A 372 16.50 -21.96 9.25
N SER A 373 17.78 -22.26 9.04
CA SER A 373 18.60 -22.91 10.06
C SER A 373 18.74 -22.05 11.33
N VAL A 374 18.61 -22.69 12.49
CA VAL A 374 18.76 -22.05 13.81
C VAL A 374 20.10 -21.33 13.94
N SER A 375 21.17 -21.87 13.36
CA SER A 375 22.49 -21.24 13.32
C SER A 375 22.47 -19.89 12.59
N SER A 376 21.78 -19.82 11.45
CA SER A 376 21.68 -18.60 10.63
C SER A 376 20.79 -17.56 11.29
N PHE A 377 19.64 -17.97 11.85
CA PHE A 377 18.78 -17.04 12.60
C PHE A 377 19.49 -16.47 13.84
N ARG A 378 20.20 -17.30 14.60
CA ARG A 378 21.03 -16.83 15.72
C ARG A 378 22.14 -15.88 15.27
N ALA A 379 22.76 -16.15 14.12
CA ALA A 379 23.79 -15.27 13.56
C ALA A 379 23.19 -13.91 13.16
N LEU A 380 21.98 -13.90 12.59
CA LEU A 380 21.24 -12.67 12.29
C LEU A 380 20.98 -11.88 13.56
N LEU A 381 20.33 -12.48 14.58
CA LEU A 381 20.01 -11.77 15.82
C LEU A 381 21.24 -11.18 16.52
N ARG A 382 22.41 -11.83 16.42
CA ARG A 382 23.67 -11.32 16.99
C ARG A 382 24.17 -10.02 16.34
N VAL A 383 23.83 -9.75 15.09
CA VAL A 383 24.22 -8.50 14.42
C VAL A 383 23.24 -7.36 14.67
N LEU A 384 22.02 -7.65 15.14
CA LEU A 384 20.95 -6.68 15.41
C LEU A 384 21.11 -6.00 16.79
N VAL A 385 22.23 -5.31 16.99
CA VAL A 385 22.59 -4.73 18.30
C VAL A 385 21.70 -3.56 18.76
N ASN A 386 20.98 -2.92 17.84
CA ASN A 386 20.09 -1.79 18.12
C ASN A 386 18.59 -2.16 18.13
N LEU A 387 18.29 -3.46 18.17
CA LEU A 387 16.91 -3.94 18.10
C LEU A 387 16.14 -3.54 19.38
N HIS A 388 15.07 -2.78 19.22
CA HIS A 388 14.17 -2.35 20.31
C HIS A 388 12.85 -3.11 20.29
N PHE A 389 12.42 -3.55 19.11
CA PHE A 389 11.19 -4.28 18.90
C PHE A 389 11.49 -5.58 18.14
N LEU A 390 11.10 -6.70 18.74
CA LEU A 390 11.17 -8.02 18.14
C LEU A 390 9.81 -8.68 18.30
N ASP A 391 9.13 -8.91 17.19
CA ASP A 391 7.87 -9.63 17.14
C ASP A 391 8.09 -10.90 16.32
N VAL A 392 7.80 -12.05 16.92
CA VAL A 392 8.12 -13.35 16.34
C VAL A 392 6.98 -14.29 16.62
N ASP A 393 6.35 -14.74 15.54
CA ASP A 393 5.34 -15.78 15.52
C ASP A 393 5.94 -16.98 14.79
N PHE A 394 6.30 -18.01 15.53
CA PHE A 394 6.72 -19.31 14.98
C PHE A 394 5.61 -20.30 15.31
N ALA A 395 4.53 -20.26 14.54
CA ALA A 395 3.46 -21.24 14.61
C ALA A 395 3.94 -22.63 14.18
#